data_AF-V4PRV7-F1
#
_entry.id   AF-V4PRV7-F1
#
_cell.length_a   1.000
_cell.length_b   1.000
_cell.length_c   1.000
_cell.angle_alpha   90.00
_cell.angle_beta   90.00
_cell.angle_gamma   90.00
#
_symmetry.space_group_name_H-M   'P 1'
#
loop_
_entity.id
_entity.type
_entity.pdbx_description
1 polymer ?
#
loop_
_entity_poly.entity_id
_entity_poly.type
_entity_poly.pdbx_seq_one_letter_code
_entity_poly.pdbx_strand_id
1 'polypeptide(L)'
;MKSASLIFDRRLYELLWMSGRTRFTTRELCDSYAASLDGLQFSLVDVRRYVTKQIRRMLRLGLAVSNDDRGVRGLVYHLQPVPNLLQLELIDNGFETSLPGAELAEHKSASEEPKPLALKSSADTDQQLEALYKE
;
A
#
# COMPACT_ATOMS: atom_id res chain seq x y z
N MET A 1 -17.50 -13.89 18.40
CA MET A 1 -16.32 -14.15 17.54
C MET A 1 -16.04 -12.85 16.80
N LYS A 2 -14.81 -12.32 16.86
CA LYS A 2 -14.49 -11.02 16.23
C LYS A 2 -14.47 -11.18 14.71
N SER A 3 -15.36 -10.51 14.01
CA SER A 3 -15.27 -10.34 12.55
C SER A 3 -13.97 -9.60 12.26
N ALA A 4 -13.16 -10.13 11.34
CA ALA A 4 -11.95 -9.44 10.90
C ALA A 4 -12.32 -8.53 9.73
N SER A 5 -12.06 -7.23 9.86
CA SER A 5 -12.17 -6.31 8.74
C SER A 5 -10.84 -6.23 7.99
N LEU A 6 -10.91 -6.22 6.65
CA LEU A 6 -9.77 -6.00 5.78
C LEU A 6 -10.10 -4.86 4.83
N ILE A 7 -9.33 -3.79 4.94
CA ILE A 7 -9.26 -2.77 3.91
C ILE A 7 -8.33 -3.28 2.80
N PHE A 8 -8.89 -3.39 1.60
CA PHE A 8 -8.19 -3.91 0.43
C PHE A 8 -8.35 -2.97 -0.77
N ASP A 9 -7.32 -2.92 -1.61
CA ASP A 9 -7.33 -2.07 -2.78
C ASP A 9 -8.28 -2.62 -3.84
N ARG A 10 -9.16 -1.76 -4.35
CA ARG A 10 -10.16 -2.14 -5.33
C ARG A 10 -9.56 -2.61 -6.65
N ARG A 11 -8.54 -1.93 -7.19
CA ARG A 11 -7.88 -2.33 -8.45
C ARG A 11 -7.23 -3.71 -8.29
N LEU A 12 -6.61 -3.96 -7.13
CA LEU A 12 -6.01 -5.25 -6.81
C LEU A 12 -7.08 -6.35 -6.68
N TYR A 13 -8.22 -6.04 -6.05
CA TYR A 13 -9.36 -6.96 -5.94
C TYR A 13 -9.90 -7.35 -7.31
N GLU A 14 -10.14 -6.35 -8.16
CA GLU A 14 -10.67 -6.57 -9.50
C GLU A 14 -9.70 -7.41 -10.36
N LEU A 15 -8.39 -7.16 -10.26
CA LEU A 15 -7.39 -7.99 -10.95
C LEU A 15 -7.42 -9.45 -10.51
N LEU A 16 -7.64 -9.72 -9.23
CA LEU A 16 -7.66 -11.08 -8.68
C LEU A 16 -8.96 -11.81 -9.02
N TRP A 17 -10.11 -11.16 -8.86
CA TRP A 17 -11.43 -11.80 -9.01
C TRP A 17 -12.06 -11.65 -10.40
N MET A 18 -11.91 -10.51 -11.09
CA MET A 18 -12.51 -10.33 -12.43
C MET A 18 -11.76 -11.06 -13.53
N SER A 19 -10.45 -11.31 -13.35
CA SER A 19 -9.67 -12.06 -14.33
C SER A 19 -9.98 -13.56 -14.34
N GLY A 20 -10.86 -14.04 -13.44
CA GLY A 20 -11.20 -15.46 -13.30
C GLY A 20 -10.02 -16.34 -12.88
N ARG A 21 -8.92 -15.73 -12.43
CA ARG A 21 -7.71 -16.44 -12.04
C ARG A 21 -7.93 -17.08 -10.68
N THR A 22 -7.74 -18.39 -10.60
CA THR A 22 -7.73 -19.14 -9.33
C THR A 22 -6.34 -19.19 -8.70
N ARG A 23 -5.30 -18.79 -9.45
CA ARG A 23 -3.90 -18.82 -9.06
C ARG A 23 -3.13 -17.64 -9.64
N PHE A 24 -2.09 -17.19 -8.93
CA PHE A 24 -1.21 -16.13 -9.38
C PHE A 24 0.19 -16.27 -8.77
N THR A 25 1.20 -15.72 -9.44
CA THR A 25 2.53 -15.49 -8.85
C THR A 25 2.67 -14.03 -8.39
N THR A 26 3.58 -13.76 -7.46
CA THR A 26 3.89 -12.38 -7.05
C THR A 26 4.24 -11.51 -8.25
N ARG A 27 5.01 -12.04 -9.21
CA ARG A 27 5.45 -11.31 -10.40
C ARG A 27 4.28 -10.94 -11.30
N GLU A 28 3.42 -11.91 -11.64
CA GLU A 28 2.24 -11.66 -12.48
C GLU A 28 1.29 -10.65 -11.85
N LEU A 29 1.10 -10.71 -10.53
CA LEU A 29 0.27 -9.74 -9.83
C LEU A 29 0.90 -8.34 -9.82
N CYS A 30 2.21 -8.24 -9.61
CA CYS A 30 2.92 -6.96 -9.71
C CYS A 30 2.81 -6.35 -11.10
N ASP A 31 3.06 -7.14 -12.14
CA ASP A 31 3.06 -6.66 -13.52
C ASP A 31 1.64 -6.24 -13.95
N SER A 32 0.62 -7.01 -13.57
CA SER A 32 -0.79 -6.67 -13.86
C SER A 32 -1.25 -5.45 -13.07
N TYR A 33 -0.82 -5.30 -11.81
CA TYR A 33 -1.14 -4.13 -11.01
C TYR A 33 -0.47 -2.87 -11.55
N ALA A 34 0.81 -2.93 -11.92
CA ALA A 34 1.50 -1.82 -12.55
C ALA A 34 0.81 -1.38 -13.85
N ALA A 35 0.32 -2.32 -14.66
CA ALA A 35 -0.47 -2.00 -15.86
C ALA A 35 -1.82 -1.34 -15.54
N SER A 36 -2.42 -1.61 -14.38
CA SER A 36 -3.65 -0.93 -13.94
C SER A 36 -3.43 0.50 -13.42
N LEU A 37 -2.17 0.86 -13.13
CA LEU A 37 -1.77 2.21 -12.73
C LEU A 37 -1.37 3.09 -13.93
N ASP A 38 -1.67 2.65 -15.16
CA ASP A 38 -1.27 3.38 -16.36
C ASP A 38 -1.75 4.84 -16.32
N GLY A 39 -0.85 5.76 -16.67
CA GLY A 39 -1.06 7.20 -16.53
C GLY A 39 -0.66 7.83 -15.18
N LEU A 40 -0.33 7.04 -14.16
CA LEU A 40 0.23 7.54 -12.89
C LEU A 40 1.77 7.50 -12.89
N GLN A 41 2.40 8.45 -12.20
CA GLN A 41 3.84 8.41 -11.94
C GLN A 41 4.10 7.55 -10.70
N PHE A 42 4.68 6.37 -10.88
CA PHE A 42 5.00 5.46 -9.79
C PHE A 42 6.35 4.76 -9.98
N SER A 43 6.97 4.34 -8.87
CA SER A 43 8.13 3.47 -8.90
C SER A 43 7.71 2.01 -8.88
N LEU A 44 8.26 1.19 -9.77
CA LEU A 44 8.06 -0.27 -9.77
C LEU A 44 8.51 -0.91 -8.44
N VAL A 45 9.46 -0.30 -7.73
CA VAL A 45 9.92 -0.78 -6.43
C VAL A 45 8.81 -0.66 -5.39
N ASP A 46 8.09 0.46 -5.39
CA ASP A 46 7.00 0.70 -4.45
C ASP A 46 5.79 -0.17 -4.75
N VAL A 47 5.48 -0.36 -6.05
CA VAL A 47 4.45 -1.31 -6.48
C VAL A 47 4.77 -2.72 -5.97
N ARG A 48 6.00 -3.21 -6.15
CA ARG A 48 6.42 -4.52 -5.65
C ARG A 48 6.29 -4.63 -4.14
N ARG A 49 6.72 -3.60 -3.41
CA ARG A 49 6.61 -3.55 -1.93
C ARG A 49 5.14 -3.61 -1.50
N TYR A 50 4.29 -2.84 -2.15
CA TYR A 50 2.87 -2.76 -1.88
C TYR A 50 2.18 -4.11 -2.13
N VAL A 51 2.33 -4.66 -3.33
CA VAL A 51 1.72 -5.93 -3.74
C VAL A 51 2.18 -7.06 -2.81
N THR A 52 3.48 -7.13 -2.49
CA THR A 52 4.00 -8.15 -1.56
C THR A 52 3.40 -8.02 -0.16
N LYS A 53 3.18 -6.79 0.33
CA LYS A 53 2.51 -6.54 1.61
C LYS A 53 1.05 -6.98 1.57
N GLN A 54 0.34 -6.73 0.46
CA GLN A 54 -1.04 -7.17 0.30
C GLN A 54 -1.17 -8.70 0.20
N ILE A 55 -0.29 -9.37 -0.53
CA ILE A 55 -0.24 -10.85 -0.56
C ILE A 55 -0.05 -11.41 0.85
N ARG A 56 0.88 -10.85 1.64
CA ARG A 56 1.08 -11.29 3.04
C ARG A 56 -0.17 -11.08 3.90
N ARG A 57 -0.93 -10.00 3.70
CA ARG A 57 -2.21 -9.78 4.40
C ARG A 57 -3.26 -10.81 3.98
N MET A 58 -3.37 -11.11 2.70
CA MET A 58 -4.27 -12.15 2.19
C MET A 58 -3.95 -13.52 2.78
N LEU A 59 -2.68 -13.90 2.86
CA LEU A 59 -2.24 -15.15 3.48
C LEU A 59 -2.66 -15.24 4.95
N ARG A 60 -2.49 -14.16 5.72
CA ARG A 60 -2.86 -14.11 7.15
C ARG A 60 -4.37 -14.24 7.37
N LEU A 61 -5.17 -13.77 6.43
CA LEU A 61 -6.63 -13.78 6.51
C LEU A 61 -7.26 -14.98 5.81
N GLY A 62 -6.45 -15.88 5.25
CA GLY A 62 -6.93 -17.06 4.54
C GLY A 62 -7.56 -16.75 3.17
N LEU A 63 -7.34 -15.56 2.61
CA LEU A 63 -7.78 -15.19 1.26
C LEU A 63 -6.88 -15.77 0.16
N ALA A 64 -5.65 -16.12 0.51
CA ALA A 64 -4.74 -16.84 -0.35
C ALA A 64 -4.02 -17.92 0.46
N VAL A 65 -3.60 -18.98 -0.22
CA VAL A 65 -2.71 -20.01 0.34
C VAL A 65 -1.52 -20.14 -0.59
N SER A 66 -0.31 -20.15 -0.02
CA SER A 66 0.89 -20.54 -0.76
C SER A 66 0.84 -22.03 -1.00
N ASN A 67 0.88 -22.44 -2.26
CA ASN A 67 1.15 -23.83 -2.58
C ASN A 67 2.67 -24.00 -2.67
N ASP A 68 3.23 -25.00 -1.99
CA ASP A 68 4.68 -25.28 -1.99
C ASP A 68 5.20 -25.74 -3.37
N ASP A 69 4.29 -25.89 -4.34
CA ASP A 69 4.60 -25.97 -5.75
C ASP A 69 5.34 -24.70 -6.22
N ARG A 70 6.67 -24.75 -6.12
CA ARG A 70 7.56 -23.82 -6.81
C ARG A 70 7.46 -24.11 -8.31
N GLY A 71 6.50 -23.48 -8.97
CA GLY A 71 6.44 -23.47 -10.42
C GLY A 71 7.71 -22.85 -11.02
N VAL A 72 7.93 -23.02 -12.32
CA VAL A 72 9.09 -22.49 -13.06
C VAL A 72 9.28 -20.97 -12.88
N ARG A 73 8.23 -20.24 -12.49
CA ARG A 73 8.21 -18.78 -12.30
C ARG A 73 8.19 -18.33 -10.82
N GLY A 74 8.40 -19.25 -9.88
CA GLY A 74 8.44 -18.96 -8.44
C GLY A 74 7.23 -19.50 -7.68
N LEU A 75 7.01 -18.98 -6.47
CA LEU A 75 5.95 -19.41 -5.56
C LEU A 75 4.57 -19.07 -6.16
N VAL A 76 3.69 -20.08 -6.22
CA VAL A 76 2.33 -19.94 -6.73
C VAL A 76 1.37 -19.82 -5.55
N TYR A 77 0.49 -18.83 -5.61
CA TYR A 77 -0.57 -18.60 -4.64
C TYR A 77 -1.91 -18.99 -5.25
N HIS A 78 -2.75 -19.64 -4.44
CA HIS A 78 -4.13 -19.96 -4.80
C HIS A 78 -5.09 -19.05 -4.05
N LEU A 79 -5.97 -18.39 -4.80
CA LEU A 79 -7.06 -17.60 -4.24
C LEU A 79 -8.06 -18.52 -3.56
N GLN A 80 -8.44 -18.16 -2.35
CA GLN A 80 -9.50 -18.84 -1.61
C GLN A 80 -10.79 -18.02 -1.69
N PRO A 81 -11.96 -18.68 -1.55
CA PRO A 81 -13.21 -17.95 -1.37
C PRO A 81 -13.11 -17.01 -0.16
N VAL A 82 -13.76 -15.85 -0.25
CA VAL A 82 -13.79 -14.88 0.85
C VAL A 82 -14.42 -15.54 2.08
N PRO A 83 -13.74 -15.62 3.24
CA PRO A 83 -14.30 -16.24 4.43
C PRO A 83 -15.57 -15.52 4.89
N ASN A 84 -16.61 -16.26 5.26
CA ASN A 84 -17.92 -15.72 5.69
C ASN A 84 -17.86 -14.73 6.88
N LEU A 85 -16.77 -14.75 7.65
CA LEU A 85 -16.55 -13.89 8.82
C LEU A 85 -15.62 -12.70 8.53
N LEU A 86 -15.17 -12.54 7.29
CA LEU A 86 -14.33 -11.43 6.86
C LEU A 86 -15.20 -10.31 6.29
N GLN A 87 -15.09 -9.11 6.86
CA GLN A 87 -15.66 -7.90 6.26
C GLN A 87 -14.61 -7.28 5.34
N LEU A 88 -14.78 -7.48 4.03
CA LEU A 88 -13.92 -6.90 3.01
C LEU A 88 -14.42 -5.49 2.67
N GLU A 89 -13.59 -4.48 2.93
CA GLU A 89 -13.83 -3.09 2.55
C GLU A 89 -12.88 -2.74 1.40
N LEU A 90 -13.45 -2.33 0.27
CA LEU A 90 -12.67 -1.96 -0.92
C LEU A 90 -12.47 -0.45 -0.93
N ILE A 91 -11.22 -0.03 -1.05
CA ILE A 91 -10.86 1.38 -1.18
C ILE A 91 -10.28 1.68 -2.55
N ASP A 92 -10.60 2.87 -3.04
CA ASP A 92 -9.94 3.44 -4.21
C ASP A 92 -8.61 4.07 -3.78
N ASN A 93 -7.61 4.00 -4.67
CA ASN A 93 -6.28 4.57 -4.46
C ASN A 93 -5.52 4.03 -3.22
N GLY A 94 -5.68 2.73 -2.96
CA GLY A 94 -5.05 2.06 -1.81
C GLY A 94 -3.53 1.98 -1.91
N PHE A 95 -2.95 2.10 -3.10
CA PHE A 95 -1.50 2.17 -3.30
C PHE A 95 -0.96 3.56 -3.00
N GLU A 96 -1.60 4.59 -3.55
CA GLU A 96 -1.23 5.99 -3.44
C GLU A 96 -1.22 6.43 -1.97
N THR A 97 -2.25 6.05 -1.21
CA THR A 97 -2.36 6.29 0.25
C THR A 97 -1.31 5.55 1.07
N SER A 98 -0.71 4.49 0.51
CA SER A 98 0.31 3.68 1.19
C SER A 98 1.74 4.17 0.95
N LEU A 99 1.93 5.11 0.03
CA LEU A 99 3.25 5.65 -0.30
C LEU A 99 3.77 6.52 0.85
N PRO A 100 5.06 6.39 1.20
CA PRO A 100 5.67 7.23 2.22
C PRO A 100 5.62 8.70 1.76
N GLY A 101 4.78 9.51 2.40
CA GLY A 101 4.52 10.92 2.05
C GLY A 101 3.06 11.27 1.74
N ALA A 102 2.18 10.29 1.54
CA ALA A 102 0.77 10.52 1.22
C ALA A 102 -0.06 11.14 2.37
N GLU A 103 0.37 10.95 3.63
CA GLU A 103 -0.28 11.54 4.81
C GLU A 103 -0.29 13.08 4.83
N LEU A 104 0.50 13.75 3.98
CA LEU A 104 0.53 15.20 3.91
C LEU A 104 -0.62 15.82 3.09
N ALA A 105 -1.42 15.00 2.39
CA ALA A 105 -2.47 15.51 1.48
C ALA A 105 -3.92 15.38 2.01
N GLU A 106 -4.20 14.49 2.97
CA GLU A 106 -5.59 14.19 3.40
C GLU A 106 -6.07 14.93 4.66
N HIS A 107 -5.45 16.06 5.00
CA HIS A 107 -5.97 16.99 6.02
C HIS A 107 -6.33 18.37 5.44
N LYS A 108 -6.82 18.42 4.20
CA LYS A 108 -7.35 19.67 3.62
C LYS A 108 -8.71 19.48 2.99
N SER A 109 -9.69 19.04 3.79
CA SER A 109 -11.12 19.21 3.47
C SER A 109 -11.97 19.14 4.73
N ALA A 110 -12.01 20.26 5.48
CA ALA A 110 -13.21 20.77 6.13
C ALA A 110 -12.94 22.15 6.78
N SER A 111 -13.71 23.14 6.33
CA SER A 111 -14.03 24.44 6.94
C SER A 111 -13.11 25.66 6.70
N GLU A 112 -13.66 26.60 5.91
CA GLU A 112 -13.50 28.06 6.05
C GLU A 112 -13.82 28.48 7.51
N GLU A 113 -13.17 29.47 8.15
CA GLU A 113 -13.00 30.90 7.83
C GLU A 113 -11.83 31.54 8.67
N PRO A 114 -11.52 32.86 8.66
CA PRO A 114 -10.15 33.39 8.62
C PRO A 114 -9.55 33.96 9.94
N LYS A 115 -8.21 34.08 9.92
CA LYS A 115 -7.21 34.89 10.71
C LYS A 115 -7.70 35.78 11.90
N PRO A 116 -6.87 36.03 12.95
CA PRO A 116 -5.58 36.72 12.78
C PRO A 116 -4.38 36.28 13.66
N LEU A 117 -3.20 36.40 13.02
CA LEU A 117 -1.89 36.86 13.52
C LEU A 117 -1.52 36.65 15.01
N ALA A 118 -0.39 35.99 15.23
CA ALA A 118 0.62 36.45 16.18
C ALA A 118 2.03 36.15 15.65
N LEU A 119 2.73 37.20 15.20
CA LEU A 119 4.18 37.20 15.05
C LEU A 119 4.82 36.98 16.42
N LYS A 120 5.83 36.11 16.49
CA LYS A 120 7.03 36.40 17.30
C LYS A 120 8.29 36.03 16.51
N SER A 121 9.12 37.04 16.38
CA SER A 121 10.46 37.10 15.81
C SER A 121 11.50 36.51 16.77
N SER A 122 12.53 35.86 16.22
CA SER A 122 13.96 35.99 16.56
C SER A 122 14.71 34.99 15.66
N ALA A 123 15.40 35.41 14.59
CA ALA A 123 16.73 36.01 14.60
C ALA A 123 17.78 35.16 15.34
N ASP A 124 18.83 34.81 14.58
CA ASP A 124 20.17 34.36 15.01
C ASP A 124 20.26 32.91 15.54
N THR A 125 21.18 32.03 15.13
CA THR A 125 22.51 32.20 14.52
C THR A 125 22.94 30.88 13.82
N ASP A 126 23.59 31.03 12.67
CA ASP A 126 24.71 30.18 12.22
C ASP A 126 25.68 29.88 13.38
N GLN A 127 25.95 28.60 13.68
CA GLN A 127 27.21 28.05 14.21
C GLN A 127 26.95 26.71 14.90
N GLN A 128 27.40 25.62 14.28
CA GLN A 128 28.34 24.66 14.90
C GLN A 128 28.56 23.50 13.94
N LEU A 129 29.35 23.78 12.90
CA LEU A 129 30.15 22.79 12.21
C LEU A 129 31.44 22.56 13.03
N GLU A 130 31.90 21.31 13.01
CA GLU A 130 33.23 20.82 13.40
C GLU A 130 33.57 20.72 14.89
N ALA A 131 33.62 19.48 15.39
CA ALA A 131 34.82 18.88 15.99
C ALA A 131 34.52 17.47 16.54
N LEU A 132 34.46 16.46 15.66
CA LEU A 132 34.57 15.06 16.06
C LEU A 132 35.42 14.28 15.05
N TYR A 133 36.73 14.57 15.05
CA TYR A 133 37.73 13.55 14.72
C TYR A 133 38.72 13.47 15.86
N LYS A 134 38.53 12.40 16.65
CA LYS A 134 39.53 11.84 17.57
C LYS A 134 40.56 11.10 16.73
N GLU A 135 41.82 11.51 16.84
CA GLU A 135 43.03 10.71 17.11
C GLU A 135 44.29 11.55 16.88
#